data_AF-A0A542EP64-F1
#
_entry.id   AF-A0A542EP64-F1
#
_cell.length_a   1.000
_cell.length_b   1.000
_cell.length_c   1.000
_cell.angle_alpha   90.00
_cell.angle_beta   90.00
_cell.angle_gamma   90.00
#
_symmetry.space_group_name_H-M   'P 1'
#
loop_
_entity.id
_entity.type
_entity.pdbx_description
1 polymer ?
#
loop_
_entity_poly.entity_id
_entity_poly.type
_entity_poly.pdbx_seq_one_letter_code
_entity_poly.pdbx_strand_id
1 'polypeptide(L)'
;MSSIVPGPKKKLEEEITAARAGAKPLDPSTLNPSAPRPEQLTGLDDWPDSLRTAVEAEHARLTALETNRRKTADRAVPPLVDALDTLLTDITTALGKPSLFTKPAPTPADPGIANFLGIPTEALDVRGSRGDHRTALRTLKQLRTQLKDQATTPDHDRLTRLATFTIRLAVALEAAPNSITTLAPLALTRYTQALPDPQWNKTFPQKLATWKQALTS
;
A
#
# COMPACT_ATOMS: atom_id res chain seq x y z
N MET A 1 -4.14 52.79 -23.28
CA MET A 1 -3.37 51.52 -23.27
C MET A 1 -4.31 50.39 -22.90
N SER A 2 -4.72 49.55 -23.86
CA SER A 2 -5.60 48.41 -23.57
C SER A 2 -4.79 47.27 -22.97
N SER A 3 -5.00 46.99 -21.68
CA SER A 3 -4.49 45.79 -21.01
C SER A 3 -5.24 44.57 -21.56
N ILE A 4 -4.60 43.84 -22.47
CA ILE A 4 -5.09 42.56 -22.95
C ILE A 4 -4.79 41.55 -21.85
N VAL A 5 -5.78 41.29 -21.00
CA VAL A 5 -5.72 40.19 -20.03
C VAL A 5 -5.64 38.89 -20.84
N PRO A 6 -4.57 38.08 -20.69
CA PRO A 6 -4.46 36.83 -21.42
C PRO A 6 -5.62 35.90 -21.05
N GLY A 7 -6.26 35.33 -22.06
CA GLY A 7 -7.32 34.34 -21.83
C GLY A 7 -6.81 33.12 -21.06
N PRO A 8 -7.70 32.32 -20.45
CA PRO A 8 -7.34 31.24 -19.53
C PRO A 8 -6.30 30.25 -20.09
N LYS A 9 -6.39 29.94 -21.39
CA LYS A 9 -5.44 29.04 -22.07
C LYS A 9 -4.03 29.62 -22.16
N LYS A 10 -3.91 30.92 -22.40
CA LYS A 10 -2.64 31.62 -22.60
C LYS A 10 -1.88 31.79 -21.27
N LYS A 11 -2.61 32.03 -20.17
CA LYS A 11 -2.04 31.98 -18.81
C LYS A 11 -1.50 30.59 -18.47
N LEU A 12 -2.23 29.54 -18.83
CA LEU A 12 -1.83 28.16 -18.54
C LEU A 12 -0.56 27.76 -19.30
N GLU A 13 -0.41 28.20 -20.55
CA GLU A 13 0.82 28.01 -21.35
C GLU A 13 2.02 28.78 -20.76
N GLU A 14 1.81 30.00 -20.30
CA GLU A 14 2.84 30.82 -19.63
C GLU A 14 3.27 30.17 -18.29
N GLU A 15 2.31 29.68 -17.51
CA GLU A 15 2.57 28.93 -16.27
C GLU A 15 3.32 27.62 -16.55
N ILE A 16 2.94 26.86 -17.59
CA ILE A 16 3.66 25.65 -18.02
C ILE A 16 5.11 25.96 -18.37
N THR A 17 5.34 27.06 -19.09
CA THR A 17 6.67 27.50 -19.51
C THR A 17 7.51 27.93 -18.31
N ALA A 18 6.92 28.66 -17.37
CA ALA A 18 7.58 29.09 -16.13
C ALA A 18 7.96 27.93 -15.22
N ALA A 19 7.09 26.92 -15.07
CA ALA A 19 7.41 25.73 -14.27
C ALA A 19 8.48 24.85 -14.92
N ARG A 20 8.55 24.79 -16.26
CA ARG A 20 9.66 24.16 -16.98
C ARG A 20 10.98 24.90 -16.78
N ALA A 21 10.93 26.21 -16.55
CA ALA A 21 12.09 27.05 -16.25
C ALA A 21 12.51 27.04 -14.76
N GLY A 22 11.90 26.18 -13.93
CA GLY A 22 12.29 26.01 -12.53
C GLY A 22 11.51 26.87 -11.51
N ALA A 23 10.43 27.54 -11.93
CA ALA A 23 9.50 28.18 -11.00
C ALA A 23 8.65 27.14 -10.22
N LYS A 24 7.82 27.63 -9.29
CA LYS A 24 6.92 26.82 -8.44
C LYS A 24 6.23 25.71 -9.25
N PRO A 25 6.24 24.45 -8.79
CA PRO A 25 5.54 23.36 -9.48
C PRO A 25 4.09 23.73 -9.72
N LEU A 26 3.60 23.48 -10.94
CA LEU A 26 2.21 23.72 -11.28
C LEU A 26 1.31 22.91 -10.37
N ASP A 27 0.27 23.56 -9.85
CA ASP A 27 -0.78 22.86 -9.14
C ASP A 27 -1.35 21.79 -10.07
N PRO A 28 -1.32 20.51 -9.67
CA PRO A 28 -1.82 19.44 -10.50
C PRO A 28 -3.27 19.70 -10.95
N SER A 29 -4.11 20.34 -10.15
CA SER A 29 -5.50 20.61 -10.50
C SER A 29 -5.69 21.58 -11.68
N THR A 30 -4.69 22.40 -12.04
CA THR A 30 -4.80 23.37 -13.14
C THR A 30 -4.53 22.77 -14.53
N LEU A 31 -3.73 21.69 -14.60
CA LEU A 31 -3.33 21.06 -15.86
C LEU A 31 -4.37 20.09 -16.45
N ASN A 32 -5.36 19.68 -15.65
CA ASN A 32 -6.52 18.91 -16.10
C ASN A 32 -7.69 19.29 -15.19
N PRO A 33 -8.52 20.29 -15.55
CA PRO A 33 -9.63 20.73 -14.69
C PRO A 33 -10.72 19.65 -14.52
N SER A 34 -10.71 18.60 -15.35
CA SER A 34 -11.57 17.43 -15.21
C SER A 34 -10.96 16.31 -14.36
N ALA A 35 -9.70 16.47 -13.91
CA ALA A 35 -9.08 15.54 -12.98
C ALA A 35 -9.76 15.63 -11.60
N PRO A 36 -10.06 14.49 -10.95
CA PRO A 36 -10.45 14.48 -9.54
C PRO A 36 -9.46 15.27 -8.71
N ARG A 37 -9.95 16.13 -7.82
CA ARG A 37 -9.08 16.84 -6.87
C ARG A 37 -8.51 15.82 -5.89
N PRO A 38 -7.21 15.87 -5.54
CA PRO A 38 -6.66 15.00 -4.51
C PRO A 38 -7.39 15.27 -3.20
N GLU A 39 -8.22 14.32 -2.77
CA GLU A 39 -8.88 14.38 -1.47
C GLU A 39 -7.84 14.11 -0.38
N GLN A 40 -7.84 14.91 0.69
CA GLN A 40 -7.03 14.58 1.86
C GLN A 40 -7.62 13.36 2.54
N LEU A 41 -6.77 12.36 2.83
CA LEU A 41 -7.16 11.23 3.65
C LEU A 41 -7.41 11.72 5.08
N THR A 42 -8.54 11.34 5.65
CA THR A 42 -8.93 11.71 7.02
C THR A 42 -9.05 10.46 7.89
N GLY A 43 -8.91 10.60 9.21
CA GLY A 43 -9.09 9.49 10.16
C GLY A 43 -8.00 8.42 10.07
N LEU A 44 -6.76 8.85 9.84
CA LEU A 44 -5.55 8.01 9.89
C LEU A 44 -4.62 8.43 11.04
N ASP A 45 -5.04 9.38 11.88
CA ASP A 45 -4.19 10.01 12.88
C ASP A 45 -3.71 9.04 13.96
N ASP A 46 -4.52 8.02 14.27
CA ASP A 46 -4.22 6.98 15.24
C ASP A 46 -3.48 5.77 14.64
N TRP A 47 -3.17 5.79 13.34
CA TRP A 47 -2.50 4.67 12.67
C TRP A 47 -0.99 4.73 12.92
N PRO A 48 -0.29 3.57 12.98
CA PRO A 48 1.16 3.55 13.01
C PRO A 48 1.76 4.35 11.85
N ASP A 49 2.82 5.13 12.12
CA ASP A 49 3.40 6.06 11.16
C ASP A 49 3.79 5.41 9.84
N SER A 50 4.41 4.22 9.89
CA SER A 50 4.83 3.49 8.70
C SER A 50 3.64 3.01 7.86
N LEU A 51 2.55 2.57 8.51
CA LEU A 51 1.32 2.15 7.84
C LEU A 51 0.61 3.36 7.20
N ARG A 52 0.45 4.46 7.94
CA ARG A 52 -0.13 5.71 7.44
C ARG A 52 0.65 6.22 6.21
N THR A 53 1.98 6.29 6.33
CA THR A 53 2.85 6.77 5.24
C THR A 53 2.70 5.93 3.98
N ALA A 54 2.63 4.60 4.11
CA ALA A 54 2.44 3.72 2.95
C ALA A 54 1.07 3.91 2.28
N VAL A 55 0.01 4.11 3.06
CA VAL A 55 -1.35 4.36 2.57
C VAL A 55 -1.44 5.70 1.84
N GLU A 56 -0.86 6.76 2.40
CA GLU A 56 -0.81 8.08 1.80
C GLU A 56 0.02 8.09 0.51
N ALA A 57 1.17 7.41 0.49
CA ALA A 57 2.01 7.29 -0.70
C ALA A 57 1.29 6.51 -1.83
N GLU A 58 0.58 5.43 -1.50
CA GLU A 58 -0.19 4.67 -2.48
C GLU A 58 -1.37 5.49 -3.02
N HIS A 59 -2.07 6.23 -2.15
CA HIS A 59 -3.13 7.15 -2.55
C HIS A 59 -2.62 8.20 -3.53
N ALA A 60 -1.47 8.82 -3.24
CA ALA A 60 -0.85 9.81 -4.11
C ALA A 60 -0.52 9.22 -5.49
N ARG A 61 0.02 7.99 -5.53
CA ARG A 61 0.35 7.29 -6.78
C ARG A 61 -0.90 6.94 -7.58
N LEU A 62 -1.93 6.37 -6.95
CA LEU A 62 -3.18 6.01 -7.64
C LEU A 62 -3.92 7.25 -8.14
N THR A 63 -3.97 8.32 -7.36
CA THR A 63 -4.51 9.61 -7.81
C THR A 63 -3.75 10.14 -9.03
N ALA A 64 -2.41 10.03 -9.04
CA ALA A 64 -1.61 10.42 -10.20
C ALA A 64 -1.91 9.56 -11.45
N LEU A 65 -2.24 8.28 -11.28
CA LEU A 65 -2.66 7.40 -12.37
C LEU A 65 -4.05 7.74 -12.89
N GLU A 66 -5.03 7.90 -11.99
CA GLU A 66 -6.42 8.24 -12.32
C GLU A 66 -6.52 9.59 -13.05
N THR A 67 -5.63 10.53 -12.73
CA THR A 67 -5.55 11.82 -13.41
C THR A 67 -4.80 11.79 -14.76
N ASN A 68 -4.46 10.59 -15.26
CA ASN A 68 -3.74 10.29 -16.52
C ASN A 68 -2.34 10.92 -16.61
N ARG A 69 -1.63 11.02 -15.49
CA ARG A 69 -0.28 11.60 -15.44
C ARG A 69 0.75 10.54 -15.14
N ARG A 70 0.98 9.63 -16.09
CA ARG A 70 1.95 8.53 -15.90
C ARG A 70 3.32 9.00 -15.40
N LYS A 71 3.86 10.10 -15.95
CA LYS A 71 5.11 10.72 -15.46
C LYS A 71 5.03 11.21 -14.00
N THR A 72 3.86 11.66 -13.54
CA THR A 72 3.63 12.04 -12.14
C THR A 72 3.47 10.81 -11.27
N ALA A 73 2.81 9.77 -11.77
CA ALA A 73 2.71 8.48 -11.08
C ALA A 73 4.08 7.84 -10.89
N ASP A 74 4.95 7.87 -11.92
CA ASP A 74 6.35 7.43 -11.83
C ASP A 74 7.12 8.18 -10.75
N ARG A 75 6.88 9.49 -10.58
CA ARG A 75 7.50 10.30 -9.51
C ARG A 75 7.00 9.94 -8.11
N ALA A 76 5.80 9.36 -7.99
CA ALA A 76 5.26 8.87 -6.73
C ALA A 76 5.74 7.45 -6.39
N VAL A 77 6.42 6.76 -7.31
CA VAL A 77 6.92 5.39 -7.09
C VAL A 77 8.03 5.34 -6.02
N PRO A 78 9.11 6.17 -6.06
CA PRO A 78 10.16 6.09 -5.05
C PRO A 78 9.65 6.30 -3.61
N PRO A 79 8.83 7.33 -3.31
CA PRO A 79 8.26 7.49 -1.96
C PRO A 79 7.41 6.29 -1.52
N LEU A 80 6.64 5.69 -2.43
CA LEU A 80 5.86 4.50 -2.12
C LEU A 80 6.76 3.29 -1.86
N VAL A 81 7.81 3.10 -2.66
CA VAL A 81 8.79 2.02 -2.47
C VAL A 81 9.47 2.15 -1.11
N ASP A 82 9.91 3.35 -0.74
CA ASP A 82 10.55 3.56 0.57
C ASP A 82 9.57 3.26 1.71
N ALA A 83 8.34 3.77 1.63
CA ALA A 83 7.31 3.51 2.63
C ALA A 83 6.97 2.01 2.77
N LEU A 84 6.86 1.29 1.65
CA LEU A 84 6.60 -0.15 1.65
C LEU A 84 7.82 -0.96 2.15
N ASP A 85 9.05 -0.52 1.92
CA ASP A 85 10.25 -1.21 2.45
C ASP A 85 10.33 -1.07 3.98
N THR A 86 10.00 0.11 4.51
CA THR A 86 9.83 0.33 5.95
C THR A 86 8.74 -0.60 6.50
N LEU A 87 7.57 -0.61 5.88
CA LEU A 87 6.44 -1.43 6.34
C LEU A 87 6.76 -2.93 6.30
N LEU A 88 7.44 -3.42 5.25
CA LEU A 88 7.91 -4.81 5.18
C LEU A 88 8.96 -5.12 6.25
N THR A 89 9.79 -4.14 6.63
CA THR A 89 10.75 -4.29 7.73
C THR A 89 10.04 -4.43 9.07
N ASP A 90 9.00 -3.64 9.32
CA ASP A 90 8.19 -3.72 10.54
C ASP A 90 7.48 -5.08 10.64
N ILE A 91 6.83 -5.52 9.56
CA ILE A 91 6.20 -6.85 9.46
C ILE A 91 7.22 -7.96 9.73
N THR A 92 8.39 -7.89 9.08
CA THR A 92 9.45 -8.89 9.25
C THR A 92 9.95 -8.93 10.69
N THR A 93 10.07 -7.76 11.34
CA THR A 93 10.52 -7.64 12.73
C THR A 93 9.49 -8.21 13.69
N ALA A 94 8.21 -7.92 13.48
CA ALA A 94 7.13 -8.45 14.31
C ALA A 94 7.03 -9.98 14.21
N LEU A 95 7.14 -10.54 13.00
CA LEU A 95 7.11 -11.98 12.77
C LEU A 95 8.38 -12.67 13.24
N GLY A 96 9.55 -12.03 13.11
CA GLY A 96 10.85 -12.62 13.37
C GLY A 96 11.23 -12.78 14.85
N LYS A 97 10.48 -12.21 15.80
CA LYS A 97 10.74 -12.37 17.23
C LYS A 97 10.35 -13.79 17.69
N PRO A 98 11.30 -14.68 18.02
CA PRO A 98 10.94 -15.91 18.71
C PRO A 98 10.48 -15.51 20.12
N SER A 99 9.25 -15.86 20.48
CA SER A 99 8.82 -15.78 21.89
C SER A 99 9.72 -16.71 22.70
N LEU A 100 10.79 -16.16 23.29
CA LEU A 100 11.80 -16.90 24.04
C LEU A 100 11.30 -17.36 25.42
N PHE A 101 10.15 -16.85 25.90
CA PHE A 101 9.70 -17.06 27.28
C PHE A 101 8.27 -17.57 27.46
N THR A 102 7.53 -17.76 26.38
CA THR A 102 6.17 -18.30 26.45
C THR A 102 5.94 -19.09 25.19
N LYS A 103 5.76 -20.40 25.32
CA LYS A 103 5.06 -21.18 24.28
C LYS A 103 3.68 -20.53 24.19
N PRO A 104 3.36 -19.74 23.16
CA PRO A 104 2.01 -19.20 23.07
C PRO A 104 1.13 -20.44 22.96
N ALA A 105 0.11 -20.55 23.82
CA ALA A 105 -0.99 -21.44 23.49
C ALA A 105 -1.40 -21.08 22.05
N PRO A 106 -1.63 -22.05 21.16
CA PRO A 106 -2.03 -21.73 19.80
C PRO A 106 -3.34 -20.94 19.89
N THR A 107 -3.25 -19.62 19.74
CA THR A 107 -4.41 -18.77 19.66
C THR A 107 -5.10 -19.15 18.37
N PRO A 108 -6.39 -19.57 18.41
CA PRO A 108 -7.11 -19.87 17.21
C PRO A 108 -7.06 -18.66 16.28
N ALA A 109 -6.77 -18.91 15.00
CA ALA A 109 -6.71 -17.85 14.02
C ALA A 109 -8.07 -17.18 13.91
N ASP A 110 -8.10 -15.85 14.02
CA ASP A 110 -9.33 -15.07 13.87
C ASP A 110 -9.91 -15.25 12.45
N PRO A 111 -11.13 -15.82 12.31
CA PRO A 111 -11.75 -16.03 11.00
C PRO A 111 -12.05 -14.73 10.24
N GLY A 112 -12.33 -13.63 10.95
CA GLY A 112 -12.55 -12.31 10.36
C GLY A 112 -11.27 -11.77 9.72
N ILE A 113 -10.14 -11.88 10.42
CA ILE A 113 -8.82 -11.48 9.91
C ILE A 113 -8.33 -12.41 8.80
N ALA A 114 -8.62 -13.71 8.90
CA ALA A 114 -8.36 -14.67 7.83
C ALA A 114 -9.10 -14.28 6.54
N ASN A 115 -10.40 -14.02 6.63
CA ASN A 115 -11.22 -13.57 5.51
C ASN A 115 -10.72 -12.23 4.94
N PHE A 116 -10.35 -11.30 5.81
CA PHE A 116 -9.74 -10.02 5.42
C PHE A 116 -8.46 -10.24 4.58
N LEU A 117 -7.60 -11.16 5.00
CA LEU A 117 -6.39 -11.57 4.27
C LEU A 117 -6.68 -12.43 3.02
N GLY A 118 -7.94 -12.77 2.75
CA GLY A 118 -8.35 -13.63 1.65
C GLY A 118 -7.99 -15.10 1.86
N ILE A 119 -7.86 -15.55 3.11
CA ILE A 119 -7.60 -16.93 3.50
C ILE A 119 -8.94 -17.63 3.72
N PRO A 120 -9.25 -18.71 2.98
CA PRO A 120 -10.49 -19.45 3.14
C PRO A 120 -10.48 -20.22 4.47
N THR A 121 -11.66 -20.42 5.07
CA THR A 121 -11.82 -21.04 6.39
C THR A 121 -11.21 -22.44 6.47
N GLU A 122 -11.27 -23.20 5.38
CA GLU A 122 -10.72 -24.56 5.29
C GLU A 122 -9.19 -24.57 5.36
N ALA A 123 -8.53 -23.45 5.04
CA ALA A 123 -7.08 -23.31 5.15
C ALA A 123 -6.62 -23.03 6.60
N LEU A 124 -7.53 -22.72 7.52
CA LEU A 124 -7.21 -22.44 8.92
C LEU A 124 -6.96 -23.70 9.74
N ASP A 125 -7.48 -24.84 9.31
CA ASP A 125 -7.26 -26.14 9.95
C ASP A 125 -5.82 -26.66 9.76
N VAL A 126 -5.07 -26.08 8.82
CA VAL A 126 -3.66 -26.41 8.58
C VAL A 126 -2.80 -25.75 9.65
N ARG A 127 -2.37 -26.54 10.65
CA ARG A 127 -1.40 -26.06 11.66
C ARG A 127 -0.09 -25.68 10.98
N GLY A 128 0.24 -24.40 11.05
CA GLY A 128 1.52 -23.89 10.55
C GLY A 128 2.71 -24.53 11.27
N SER A 129 3.74 -24.86 10.49
CA SER A 129 5.00 -25.41 10.96
C SER A 129 6.07 -24.32 11.12
N ARG A 130 7.14 -24.62 11.87
CA ARG A 130 8.37 -23.79 11.87
C ARG A 130 9.00 -23.68 10.47
N GLY A 131 8.70 -24.63 9.57
CA GLY A 131 9.10 -24.56 8.16
C GLY A 131 8.39 -23.40 7.45
N ASP A 132 7.08 -23.30 7.65
CA ASP A 132 6.23 -22.28 7.01
C ASP A 132 6.60 -20.88 7.45
N HIS A 133 6.93 -20.70 8.73
CA HIS A 133 7.39 -19.42 9.26
C HIS A 133 8.74 -18.99 8.65
N ARG A 134 9.71 -19.93 8.50
CA ARG A 134 10.97 -19.63 7.82
C ARG A 134 10.77 -19.30 6.34
N THR A 135 9.86 -20.00 5.68
CA THR A 135 9.48 -19.70 4.29
C THR A 135 8.85 -18.30 4.19
N ALA A 136 7.94 -17.95 5.09
CA ALA A 136 7.33 -16.62 5.16
C ALA A 136 8.36 -15.50 5.27
N LEU A 137 9.34 -15.62 6.19
CA LEU A 137 10.41 -14.62 6.34
C LEU A 137 11.28 -14.52 5.08
N ARG A 138 11.53 -15.63 4.37
CA ARG A 138 12.24 -15.59 3.07
C ARG A 138 11.39 -14.89 2.01
N THR A 139 10.10 -15.16 1.96
CA THR A 139 9.17 -14.50 1.04
C THR A 139 9.15 -12.99 1.28
N LEU A 140 9.08 -12.52 2.52
CA LEU A 140 9.16 -11.09 2.84
C LEU A 140 10.45 -10.45 2.32
N LYS A 141 11.60 -11.14 2.47
CA LYS A 141 12.87 -10.67 1.88
C LYS A 141 12.80 -10.60 0.34
N GLN A 142 12.18 -11.57 -0.31
CA GLN A 142 12.00 -11.56 -1.77
C GLN A 142 11.09 -10.41 -2.21
N LEU A 143 10.01 -10.12 -1.48
CA LEU A 143 9.13 -8.99 -1.76
C LEU A 143 9.89 -7.65 -1.68
N ARG A 144 10.79 -7.50 -0.72
CA ARG A 144 11.67 -6.31 -0.63
C ARG A 144 12.59 -6.17 -1.83
N THR A 145 13.16 -7.28 -2.33
CA THR A 145 13.96 -7.24 -3.57
C THR A 145 13.09 -6.82 -4.76
N GLN A 146 11.90 -7.43 -4.92
CA GLN A 146 10.96 -7.07 -5.98
C GLN A 146 10.57 -5.59 -5.92
N LEU A 147 10.36 -5.06 -4.72
CA LEU A 147 10.01 -3.67 -4.50
C LEU A 147 11.13 -2.71 -4.95
N LYS A 148 12.40 -3.07 -4.71
CA LYS A 148 13.56 -2.29 -5.20
C LYS A 148 13.64 -2.26 -6.73
N ASP A 149 13.30 -3.37 -7.38
CA ASP A 149 13.25 -3.43 -8.85
C ASP A 149 12.14 -2.51 -9.42
N GLN A 150 11.03 -2.33 -8.69
CA GLN A 150 9.96 -1.41 -9.07
C GLN A 150 10.37 0.07 -9.00
N ALA A 151 11.38 0.43 -8.20
CA ALA A 151 11.86 1.81 -8.12
C ALA A 151 12.54 2.28 -9.40
N THR A 152 13.16 1.36 -10.16
CA THR A 152 13.89 1.67 -11.39
C THR A 152 13.08 1.35 -12.65
N THR A 153 12.22 0.33 -12.57
CA THR A 153 11.35 -0.10 -13.68
C THR A 153 9.90 -0.26 -13.21
N PRO A 154 9.13 0.84 -13.12
CA PRO A 154 7.79 0.79 -12.55
C PRO A 154 6.81 -0.01 -13.41
N ASP A 155 6.29 -1.09 -12.83
CA ASP A 155 5.08 -1.78 -13.27
C ASP A 155 3.97 -1.46 -12.27
N HIS A 156 3.11 -0.52 -12.64
CA HIS A 156 2.07 -0.02 -11.74
C HIS A 156 1.03 -1.07 -11.35
N ASP A 157 0.80 -2.09 -12.17
CA ASP A 157 -0.13 -3.16 -11.82
C ASP A 157 0.52 -4.04 -10.75
N ARG A 158 1.76 -4.48 -10.98
CA ARG A 158 2.51 -5.24 -9.97
C ARG A 158 2.68 -4.47 -8.67
N LEU A 159 2.96 -3.17 -8.76
CA LEU A 159 3.12 -2.30 -7.60
C LEU A 159 1.81 -2.13 -6.84
N THR A 160 0.67 -1.98 -7.52
CA THR A 160 -0.66 -1.96 -6.89
C THR A 160 -0.91 -3.26 -6.13
N ARG A 161 -0.47 -4.40 -6.67
CA ARG A 161 -0.74 -5.72 -6.08
C ARG A 161 0.07 -5.89 -4.82
N LEU A 162 1.36 -5.54 -4.90
CA LEU A 162 2.29 -5.57 -3.79
C LEU A 162 1.91 -4.58 -2.68
N ALA A 163 1.56 -3.35 -3.04
CA ALA A 163 1.13 -2.32 -2.09
C ALA A 163 -0.15 -2.75 -1.36
N THR A 164 -1.18 -3.17 -2.11
CA THR A 164 -2.45 -3.64 -1.53
C THR A 164 -2.22 -4.81 -0.58
N PHE A 165 -1.41 -5.80 -0.96
CA PHE A 165 -1.09 -6.95 -0.12
C PHE A 165 -0.31 -6.56 1.14
N THR A 166 0.73 -5.73 0.99
CA THR A 166 1.62 -5.34 2.11
C THR A 166 0.89 -4.49 3.14
N ILE A 167 0.12 -3.48 2.68
CA ILE A 167 -0.73 -2.65 3.55
C ILE A 167 -1.74 -3.53 4.28
N ARG A 168 -2.40 -4.46 3.57
CA ARG A 168 -3.37 -5.37 4.18
C ARG A 168 -2.73 -6.28 5.24
N LEU A 169 -1.52 -6.78 4.97
CA LEU A 169 -0.79 -7.61 5.92
C LEU A 169 -0.40 -6.83 7.18
N ALA A 170 0.02 -5.57 7.03
CA ALA A 170 0.29 -4.67 8.16
C ALA A 170 -0.99 -4.34 8.95
N VAL A 171 -2.11 -4.05 8.28
CA VAL A 171 -3.39 -3.84 8.97
C VAL A 171 -3.78 -5.05 9.80
N ALA A 172 -3.62 -6.27 9.27
CA ALA A 172 -3.90 -7.49 10.02
C ALA A 172 -2.94 -7.71 11.21
N LEU A 173 -1.68 -7.29 11.07
CA LEU A 173 -0.70 -7.32 12.16
C LEU A 173 -1.12 -6.41 13.31
N GLU A 174 -1.58 -5.20 13.01
CA GLU A 174 -2.05 -4.24 14.01
C GLU A 174 -3.39 -4.65 14.65
N ALA A 175 -4.36 -5.10 13.84
CA ALA A 175 -5.68 -5.49 14.33
C ALA A 175 -5.65 -6.76 15.19
N ALA A 176 -4.85 -7.76 14.80
CA ALA A 176 -4.80 -9.05 15.48
C ALA A 176 -3.37 -9.61 15.57
N PRO A 177 -2.50 -8.99 16.39
CA PRO A 177 -1.09 -9.38 16.50
C PRO A 177 -0.89 -10.82 16.97
N ASN A 178 -1.87 -11.40 17.69
CA ASN A 178 -1.82 -12.79 18.14
C ASN A 178 -2.12 -13.78 17.00
N SER A 179 -3.01 -13.42 16.08
CA SER A 179 -3.42 -14.27 14.94
C SER A 179 -2.43 -14.22 13.78
N ILE A 180 -1.69 -13.12 13.64
CA ILE A 180 -0.82 -12.86 12.49
C ILE A 180 0.31 -13.89 12.35
N THR A 181 0.78 -14.48 13.45
CA THR A 181 1.85 -15.48 13.44
C THR A 181 1.43 -16.76 12.70
N THR A 182 0.14 -17.11 12.77
CA THR A 182 -0.48 -18.22 12.04
C THR A 182 -0.93 -17.79 10.64
N LEU A 183 -1.50 -16.59 10.50
CA LEU A 183 -2.12 -16.15 9.25
C LEU A 183 -1.12 -15.61 8.21
N ALA A 184 -0.02 -14.96 8.62
CA ALA A 184 0.95 -14.37 7.69
C ALA A 184 1.61 -15.40 6.77
N PRO A 185 2.06 -16.59 7.23
CA PRO A 185 2.59 -17.63 6.35
C PRO A 185 1.59 -18.10 5.28
N LEU A 186 0.30 -18.22 5.65
CA LEU A 186 -0.76 -18.58 4.71
C LEU A 186 -0.99 -17.45 3.69
N ALA A 187 -1.10 -16.21 4.14
CA ALA A 187 -1.28 -15.05 3.26
C ALA A 187 -0.12 -14.89 2.26
N LEU A 188 1.14 -15.06 2.72
CA LEU A 188 2.34 -14.98 1.87
C LEU A 188 2.40 -16.12 0.85
N THR A 189 2.04 -17.34 1.25
CA THR A 189 1.94 -18.48 0.33
C THR A 189 0.91 -18.19 -0.76
N ARG A 190 -0.28 -17.70 -0.40
CA ARG A 190 -1.33 -17.35 -1.37
C ARG A 190 -0.90 -16.23 -2.32
N TYR A 191 -0.21 -15.21 -1.81
CA TYR A 191 0.33 -14.13 -2.62
C TYR A 191 1.33 -14.63 -3.66
N THR A 192 2.28 -15.47 -3.25
CA THR A 192 3.32 -16.04 -4.14
C THR A 192 2.75 -17.01 -5.17
N GLN A 193 1.68 -17.73 -4.84
CA GLN A 193 0.93 -18.58 -5.77
C GLN A 193 0.04 -17.81 -6.75
N ALA A 194 0.09 -16.48 -6.76
CA ALA A 194 -0.73 -15.63 -7.62
C ALA A 194 -2.25 -15.86 -7.47
N LEU A 195 -2.69 -16.30 -6.28
CA LEU A 195 -4.12 -16.50 -6.05
C LEU A 195 -4.89 -15.17 -6.09
N PRO A 196 -6.19 -15.20 -6.46
CA PRO A 196 -7.01 -13.99 -6.53
C PRO A 196 -6.98 -13.23 -5.22
N ASP A 197 -6.64 -11.94 -5.30
CA ASP A 197 -6.66 -11.05 -4.16
C ASP A 197 -8.04 -10.38 -4.06
N PRO A 198 -8.76 -10.51 -2.94
CA PRO A 198 -10.13 -10.02 -2.79
C PRO A 198 -10.25 -8.50 -2.84
N GLN A 199 -9.14 -7.78 -2.73
CA GLN A 199 -9.08 -6.32 -2.78
C GLN A 199 -8.46 -5.80 -4.07
N TRP A 200 -7.93 -6.65 -4.95
CA TRP A 200 -7.26 -6.24 -6.19
C TRP A 200 -8.10 -5.33 -7.07
N ASN A 201 -9.34 -5.74 -7.35
CA ASN A 201 -10.28 -5.01 -8.20
C ASN A 201 -11.05 -3.89 -7.46
N LYS A 202 -10.77 -3.66 -6.17
CA LYS A 202 -11.42 -2.60 -5.40
C LYS A 202 -10.76 -1.25 -5.68
N THR A 203 -11.56 -0.20 -5.69
CA THR A 203 -11.07 1.18 -5.72
C THR A 203 -10.32 1.51 -4.42
N PHE A 204 -9.45 2.53 -4.43
CA PHE A 204 -8.74 2.94 -3.22
C PHE A 204 -9.68 3.28 -2.05
N PRO A 205 -10.80 4.04 -2.22
CA PRO A 205 -11.73 4.30 -1.13
C PRO A 205 -12.36 3.03 -0.56
N GLN A 206 -12.70 2.04 -1.41
CA GLN A 206 -13.21 0.75 -0.96
C GLN A 206 -12.17 -0.03 -0.15
N LYS A 207 -10.90 -0.02 -0.58
CA LYS A 207 -9.79 -0.62 0.17
C LYS A 207 -9.62 0.06 1.53
N LEU A 208 -9.54 1.38 1.54
CA LEU A 208 -9.36 2.19 2.74
C LEU A 208 -10.48 1.95 3.76
N ALA A 209 -11.74 1.88 3.31
CA ALA A 209 -12.88 1.57 4.19
C ALA A 209 -12.72 0.19 4.85
N THR A 210 -12.29 -0.83 4.08
CA THR A 210 -12.05 -2.16 4.65
C THR A 210 -10.86 -2.20 5.61
N TRP A 211 -9.81 -1.42 5.35
CA TRP A 211 -8.65 -1.34 6.25
C TRP A 211 -9.01 -0.66 7.56
N LYS A 212 -9.76 0.46 7.51
CA LYS A 212 -10.29 1.13 8.71
C LYS A 212 -11.16 0.20 9.53
N GLN A 213 -12.11 -0.50 8.89
CA GLN A 213 -12.98 -1.44 9.57
C GLN A 213 -12.20 -2.52 10.31
N ALA A 214 -11.14 -3.07 9.70
CA ALA A 214 -10.31 -4.09 10.32
C ALA A 214 -9.55 -3.59 11.56
N LEU A 215 -9.10 -2.33 11.60
CA LEU A 215 -8.42 -1.74 12.76
C LEU A 215 -9.38 -1.38 13.91
N THR A 216 -10.67 -1.22 13.61
CA THR A 216 -11.70 -0.87 14.60
C THR A 216 -12.47 -2.08 15.15
N SER A 217 -12.26 -3.27 14.57
CA SER A 217 -12.93 -4.52 14.95
C SER A 217 -12.15 -5.25 16.03
#